data_AF-A0AA87AR25-F1
#
_entry.id   AF-A0AA87AR25-F1
#
_cell.length_a   1.000
_cell.length_b   1.000
_cell.length_c   1.000
_cell.angle_alpha   90.00
_cell.angle_beta   90.00
_cell.angle_gamma   90.00
#
_symmetry.space_group_name_H-M   'P 1'
#
loop_
_entity.id
_entity.type
_entity.pdbx_description
1 polymer ?
#
loop_
_entity_poly.entity_id
_entity_poly.type
_entity_poly.pdbx_seq_one_letter_code
_entity_poly.pdbx_strand_id
1 'polypeptide(L)'
;MKIALIIILAIAIFMFFSTRNSKSKEEWAEKQKVSKEKFNELVKDSNREEVLSVVDASKGDIHNVKMIRDRYTDLVLYDAKALWEAVKEDALNRRTLQVKELIASDYTDIKEVVNPDVGDIANIKIIREHYGLDLVQAKELWDSIRDEVKQ
;
A
#
# COMPACT_ATOMS: atom_id res chain seq x y z
N MET A 1 48.87 36.63 -10.75
CA MET A 1 48.64 35.64 -9.65
C MET A 1 47.16 35.40 -9.33
N LYS A 2 46.27 36.42 -9.31
CA LYS A 2 44.84 36.23 -8.99
C LYS A 2 44.07 35.33 -9.97
N ILE A 3 44.31 35.46 -11.28
CA ILE A 3 43.61 34.67 -12.32
C ILE A 3 43.98 33.18 -12.26
N ALA A 4 45.26 32.86 -12.06
CA ALA A 4 45.72 31.46 -11.93
C ALA A 4 45.10 30.76 -10.71
N LEU A 5 44.97 31.47 -9.58
CA LEU A 5 44.31 30.97 -8.37
C LEU A 5 42.81 30.69 -8.61
N ILE A 6 42.13 31.55 -9.36
CA ILE A 6 40.70 31.35 -9.71
C ILE A 6 40.53 30.11 -10.60
N ILE A 7 41.42 29.90 -11.57
CA ILE A 7 41.36 28.72 -12.47
C ILE A 7 41.60 27.43 -11.68
N ILE A 8 42.60 27.39 -10.80
CA ILE A 8 42.88 26.22 -9.96
C ILE A 8 41.69 25.90 -9.04
N LEU A 9 41.09 26.94 -8.43
CA LEU A 9 39.91 26.78 -7.59
C LEU A 9 38.71 26.24 -8.37
N ALA A 10 38.48 26.73 -9.60
CA ALA A 10 37.40 26.24 -10.46
C ALA A 10 37.58 24.76 -10.83
N ILE A 11 38.80 24.33 -11.15
CA ILE A 11 39.11 22.93 -11.46
C ILE A 11 38.89 22.04 -10.22
N ALA A 12 39.35 22.48 -9.04
CA ALA A 12 39.16 21.74 -7.80
C ALA A 12 37.68 21.57 -7.44
N ILE A 13 36.87 22.63 -7.62
CA ILE A 13 35.42 22.57 -7.41
C ILE A 13 34.76 21.63 -8.43
N PHE A 14 35.13 21.72 -9.71
CA PHE A 14 34.59 20.86 -10.76
C PHE A 14 34.90 19.37 -10.51
N MET A 15 36.13 19.04 -10.12
CA MET A 15 36.52 17.67 -9.75
C MET A 15 35.73 17.20 -8.54
N PHE A 16 35.61 18.02 -7.49
CA PHE A 16 34.83 17.68 -6.29
C PHE A 16 33.37 17.36 -6.60
N PHE A 17 32.69 18.19 -7.41
CA PHE A 17 31.30 17.92 -7.83
C PHE A 17 31.19 16.66 -8.69
N SER A 18 32.15 16.43 -9.60
CA SER A 18 32.15 15.27 -10.48
C SER A 18 32.30 13.95 -9.71
N THR A 19 33.23 13.88 -8.75
CA THR A 19 33.45 12.68 -7.92
C THR A 19 32.30 12.42 -6.96
N ARG A 20 31.66 13.47 -6.41
CA ARG A 20 30.48 13.30 -5.56
C ARG A 20 29.29 12.74 -6.34
N ASN A 21 29.10 13.24 -7.56
CA ASN A 21 28.03 12.77 -8.45
C ASN A 21 28.25 11.30 -8.87
N SER A 22 29.49 10.90 -9.19
CA SER A 22 29.78 9.50 -9.53
C SER A 22 29.55 8.55 -8.35
N LYS A 23 30.01 8.90 -7.14
CA LYS A 23 29.73 8.11 -5.93
C LYS A 23 28.24 7.97 -5.65
N SER A 24 27.47 9.06 -5.78
CA SER A 24 26.01 9.00 -5.58
C SER A 24 25.28 8.12 -6.60
N LYS A 25 25.80 8.04 -7.83
CA LYS A 25 25.26 7.14 -8.87
C LYS A 25 25.57 5.68 -8.56
N GLU A 26 26.79 5.37 -8.13
CA GLU A 26 27.20 4.02 -7.73
C GLU A 26 26.40 3.54 -6.51
N GLU A 27 26.27 4.36 -5.47
CA GLU A 27 25.45 4.06 -4.28
C GLU A 27 23.99 3.80 -4.64
N TRP A 28 23.44 4.59 -5.57
CA TRP A 28 22.06 4.40 -6.02
C TRP A 28 21.89 3.13 -6.86
N ALA A 29 22.85 2.80 -7.72
CA ALA A 29 22.84 1.56 -8.50
C ALA A 29 22.93 0.32 -7.59
N GLU A 30 23.77 0.36 -6.56
CA GLU A 30 23.86 -0.73 -5.58
C GLU A 30 22.55 -0.86 -4.80
N LYS A 31 21.95 0.27 -4.38
CA LYS A 31 20.64 0.25 -3.72
C LYS A 31 19.55 -0.37 -4.59
N GLN A 32 19.54 -0.09 -5.90
CA GLN A 32 18.60 -0.71 -6.82
C GLN A 32 18.83 -2.21 -6.95
N LYS A 33 20.09 -2.64 -7.02
CA LYS A 33 20.44 -4.06 -7.10
C LYS A 33 19.95 -4.82 -5.86
N VAL A 34 20.27 -4.31 -4.67
CA VAL A 34 19.82 -4.88 -3.39
C VAL A 34 18.29 -4.92 -3.31
N SER A 35 17.62 -3.82 -3.70
CA SER A 35 16.15 -3.76 -3.76
C SER A 35 15.59 -4.83 -4.69
N LYS A 36 16.19 -5.02 -5.87
CA LYS A 36 15.73 -6.00 -6.85
C LYS A 36 15.90 -7.44 -6.37
N GLU A 37 17.02 -7.74 -5.72
CA GLU A 37 17.26 -9.04 -5.08
C GLU A 37 16.21 -9.31 -4.00
N LYS A 38 15.92 -8.32 -3.13
CA LYS A 38 14.90 -8.46 -2.10
C LYS A 38 13.49 -8.61 -2.67
N PHE A 39 13.15 -7.86 -3.71
CA PHE A 39 11.89 -8.01 -4.43
C PHE A 39 11.71 -9.42 -5.00
N ASN A 40 12.73 -9.94 -5.68
CA ASN A 40 12.69 -11.28 -6.27
C ASN A 40 12.59 -12.39 -5.21
N GLU A 41 13.09 -12.16 -4.00
CA GLU A 41 12.86 -13.03 -2.85
C GLU A 41 11.40 -12.96 -2.40
N LEU A 42 10.87 -11.77 -2.15
CA LEU A 42 9.54 -11.55 -1.55
C LEU A 42 8.37 -11.90 -2.47
N VAL A 43 8.55 -11.78 -3.78
CA VAL A 43 7.50 -12.09 -4.77
C VAL A 43 7.24 -13.60 -4.91
N LYS A 44 8.08 -14.46 -4.32
CA LYS A 44 7.91 -15.91 -4.35
C LYS A 44 6.71 -16.34 -3.51
N ASP A 45 6.00 -17.37 -3.97
CA ASP A 45 4.84 -17.91 -3.26
C ASP A 45 5.14 -18.36 -1.83
N SER A 46 6.36 -18.84 -1.56
CA SER A 46 6.78 -19.23 -0.19
C SER A 46 6.73 -18.07 0.82
N ASN A 47 6.84 -16.84 0.35
CA ASN A 47 6.85 -15.62 1.18
C ASN A 47 5.51 -14.89 1.15
N ARG A 48 4.54 -15.41 0.41
CA ARG A 48 3.27 -14.75 0.14
C ARG A 48 2.46 -14.47 1.39
N GLU A 49 2.38 -15.44 2.30
CA GLU A 49 1.71 -15.26 3.60
C GLU A 49 2.38 -14.20 4.46
N GLU A 50 3.71 -14.16 4.46
CA GLU A 50 4.47 -13.15 5.19
C GLU A 50 4.15 -11.75 4.64
N VAL A 51 4.22 -11.57 3.32
CA VAL A 51 3.93 -10.28 2.68
C VAL A 51 2.47 -9.87 2.92
N LEU A 52 1.53 -10.81 2.85
CA LEU A 52 0.10 -10.54 3.12
C LEU A 52 -0.17 -10.18 4.59
N SER A 53 0.65 -10.65 5.53
CA SER A 53 0.55 -10.26 6.95
C SER A 53 1.01 -8.83 7.23
N VAL A 54 1.74 -8.21 6.30
CA VAL A 54 2.29 -6.86 6.45
C VAL A 54 1.31 -5.77 6.03
N VAL A 55 0.32 -6.10 5.20
CA VAL A 55 -0.59 -5.13 4.59
C VAL A 55 -1.92 -5.05 5.33
N ASP A 56 -2.55 -3.88 5.25
CA ASP A 56 -3.94 -3.66 5.68
C ASP A 56 -4.77 -3.23 4.46
N ALA A 57 -5.49 -4.20 3.89
CA ALA A 57 -6.31 -3.98 2.70
C ALA A 57 -7.40 -2.92 2.91
N SER A 58 -7.76 -2.55 4.15
CA SER A 58 -8.74 -1.50 4.45
C SER A 58 -8.22 -0.06 4.26
N LYS A 59 -6.88 0.13 4.23
CA LYS A 59 -6.25 1.48 4.27
C LYS A 59 -5.82 2.01 2.90
N GLY A 60 -5.97 1.22 1.84
CA GLY A 60 -5.69 1.60 0.45
C GLY A 60 -4.22 1.55 0.04
N ASP A 61 -3.96 1.78 -1.25
CA ASP A 61 -2.68 1.48 -1.90
C ASP A 61 -1.48 2.21 -1.30
N ILE A 62 -1.60 3.52 -1.05
CA ILE A 62 -0.49 4.32 -0.52
C ILE A 62 -0.08 3.82 0.87
N HIS A 63 -1.06 3.45 1.70
CA HIS A 63 -0.79 2.91 3.02
C HIS A 63 -0.07 1.56 2.94
N ASN A 64 -0.55 0.66 2.08
CA ASN A 64 0.03 -0.67 1.94
C ASN A 64 1.44 -0.64 1.33
N VAL A 65 1.69 0.21 0.34
CA VAL A 65 3.04 0.44 -0.19
C VAL A 65 3.97 0.98 0.90
N LYS A 66 3.47 1.87 1.77
CA LYS A 66 4.24 2.38 2.91
C LYS A 66 4.55 1.26 3.91
N MET A 67 3.56 0.45 4.31
CA MET A 67 3.79 -0.68 5.24
C MET A 67 4.84 -1.66 4.71
N ILE A 68 4.75 -2.02 3.43
CA ILE A 68 5.74 -2.88 2.76
C ILE A 68 7.13 -2.25 2.82
N ARG A 69 7.27 -0.97 2.47
CA ARG A 69 8.56 -0.27 2.47
C ARG A 69 9.13 -0.10 3.88
N ASP A 70 8.27 0.15 4.87
CA ASP A 70 8.67 0.32 6.26
C ASP A 70 9.11 -1.02 6.87
N ARG A 71 8.50 -2.15 6.45
CA ARG A 71 8.90 -3.51 6.85
C ARG A 71 10.16 -3.99 6.15
N TYR A 72 10.28 -3.74 4.84
CA TYR A 72 11.37 -4.18 3.98
C TYR A 72 12.17 -2.97 3.51
N THR A 73 13.02 -2.44 4.39
CA THR A 73 13.75 -1.18 4.21
C THR A 73 14.72 -1.16 3.02
N ASP A 74 15.10 -2.35 2.54
CA ASP A 74 15.95 -2.53 1.37
C ASP A 74 15.22 -2.26 0.05
N LEU A 75 13.88 -2.27 0.06
CA LEU A 75 13.08 -1.96 -1.12
C LEU A 75 13.07 -0.46 -1.41
N VAL A 76 13.39 -0.12 -2.66
CA VAL A 76 13.04 1.20 -3.20
C VAL A 76 11.52 1.29 -3.41
N LEU A 77 11.01 2.53 -3.44
CA LEU A 77 9.58 2.79 -3.58
C LEU A 77 8.94 2.07 -4.78
N TYR A 78 9.67 1.99 -5.90
CA TYR A 78 9.18 1.34 -7.11
C TYR A 78 8.94 -0.16 -6.90
N ASP A 79 9.89 -0.86 -6.27
CA ASP A 79 9.77 -2.30 -6.03
C ASP A 79 8.76 -2.61 -4.90
N ALA A 80 8.66 -1.76 -3.88
CA ALA A 80 7.60 -1.87 -2.87
C ALA A 80 6.20 -1.73 -3.49
N LYS A 81 6.04 -0.82 -4.47
CA LYS A 81 4.79 -0.69 -5.24
C LYS A 81 4.51 -1.94 -6.06
N ALA A 82 5.53 -2.46 -6.77
CA ALA A 82 5.36 -3.69 -7.55
C ALA A 82 4.99 -4.88 -6.66
N LEU A 83 5.57 -4.98 -5.46
CA LEU A 83 5.24 -6.03 -4.51
C LEU A 83 3.80 -5.92 -3.99
N TRP A 84 3.33 -4.70 -3.70
CA TRP A 84 1.92 -4.47 -3.36
C TRP A 84 0.99 -4.98 -4.46
N GLU A 85 1.21 -4.55 -5.71
CA GLU A 85 0.36 -4.96 -6.83
C GLU A 85 0.36 -6.49 -7.05
N ALA A 86 1.48 -7.17 -6.75
CA ALA A 86 1.59 -8.63 -6.87
C ALA A 86 0.76 -9.41 -5.84
N VAL A 87 0.41 -8.81 -4.69
CA VAL A 87 -0.36 -9.47 -3.61
C VAL A 87 -1.73 -8.82 -3.37
N LYS A 88 -2.02 -7.71 -4.06
CA LYS A 88 -3.19 -6.86 -3.83
C LYS A 88 -4.50 -7.62 -3.95
N GLU A 89 -4.65 -8.42 -5.00
CA GLU A 89 -5.87 -9.18 -5.24
C GLU A 89 -6.16 -10.14 -4.08
N ASP A 90 -5.16 -10.84 -3.57
CA ASP A 90 -5.35 -11.78 -2.46
C ASP A 90 -5.58 -11.08 -1.13
N ALA A 91 -4.95 -9.94 -0.91
CA ALA A 91 -5.24 -9.11 0.25
C ALA A 91 -6.72 -8.67 0.25
N LEU A 92 -7.25 -8.27 -0.92
CA LEU A 92 -8.65 -7.89 -1.09
C LEU A 92 -9.61 -9.09 -0.95
N ASN A 93 -9.24 -10.25 -1.50
CA ASN A 93 -10.02 -11.48 -1.37
C ASN A 93 -10.10 -11.95 0.09
N ARG A 94 -8.98 -11.88 0.83
CA ARG A 94 -8.97 -12.15 2.27
C ARG A 94 -9.85 -11.20 3.05
N ARG A 95 -9.76 -9.89 2.75
CA ARG A 95 -10.61 -8.90 3.40
C ARG A 95 -12.09 -9.17 3.14
N THR A 96 -12.44 -9.51 1.91
CA THR A 96 -13.81 -9.86 1.53
C THR A 96 -14.33 -11.06 2.33
N LEU A 97 -13.51 -12.09 2.50
CA LEU A 97 -13.87 -13.26 3.32
C LEU A 97 -14.05 -12.88 4.79
N GLN A 98 -13.13 -12.10 5.36
CA GLN A 98 -13.24 -11.61 6.73
C GLN A 98 -14.50 -10.77 6.95
N VAL A 99 -14.87 -9.93 5.99
CA VAL A 99 -16.11 -9.12 6.08
C VAL A 99 -17.34 -10.02 6.06
N LYS A 100 -17.35 -11.08 5.23
CA LYS A 100 -18.44 -12.07 5.23
C LYS A 100 -18.56 -12.82 6.56
N GLU A 101 -17.42 -13.19 7.15
CA GLU A 101 -17.39 -13.82 8.48
C GLU A 101 -17.91 -12.88 9.56
N LEU A 102 -17.50 -11.60 9.54
CA LEU A 102 -18.02 -10.57 10.44
C LEU A 102 -19.53 -10.36 10.29
N ILE A 103 -20.05 -10.37 9.07
CA ILE A 103 -21.51 -10.29 8.85
C ILE A 103 -22.22 -11.50 9.46
N ALA A 104 -21.66 -12.70 9.30
CA ALA A 104 -22.24 -13.92 9.85
C ALA A 104 -22.13 -14.01 11.39
N SER A 105 -21.23 -13.26 12.04
CA SER A 105 -21.06 -13.29 13.49
C SER A 105 -21.66 -12.07 14.20
N ASP A 106 -21.27 -10.87 13.77
CA ASP A 106 -21.44 -9.63 14.54
C ASP A 106 -22.53 -8.73 13.94
N TYR A 107 -22.85 -8.91 12.64
CA TYR A 107 -23.83 -8.11 11.91
C TYR A 107 -24.91 -8.97 11.24
N THR A 108 -25.41 -9.98 11.96
CA THR A 108 -26.34 -10.98 11.42
C THR A 108 -27.67 -10.38 10.96
N ASP A 109 -28.08 -9.26 11.56
CA ASP A 109 -29.32 -8.53 11.28
C ASP A 109 -29.16 -7.44 10.22
N ILE A 110 -27.98 -7.30 9.59
CA ILE A 110 -27.68 -6.18 8.69
C ILE A 110 -28.67 -6.03 7.53
N LYS A 111 -29.24 -7.14 7.06
CA LYS A 111 -30.24 -7.15 5.97
C LYS A 111 -31.60 -6.61 6.41
N GLU A 112 -31.92 -6.68 7.71
CA GLU A 112 -33.15 -6.11 8.30
C GLU A 112 -32.97 -4.61 8.59
N VAL A 113 -31.72 -4.17 8.78
CA VAL A 113 -31.35 -2.78 9.09
C VAL A 113 -31.38 -1.88 7.84
N VAL A 114 -30.93 -2.39 6.69
CA VAL A 114 -30.87 -1.62 5.43
C VAL A 114 -32.22 -1.51 4.73
N ASN A 115 -32.33 -0.54 3.82
CA ASN A 115 -33.54 -0.33 3.01
C ASN A 115 -33.21 -0.45 1.50
N PRO A 116 -33.78 -1.43 0.78
CA PRO A 116 -33.51 -1.61 -0.65
C PRO A 116 -34.02 -0.45 -1.53
N ASP A 117 -35.00 0.32 -1.05
CA ASP A 117 -35.62 1.42 -1.81
C ASP A 117 -34.81 2.72 -1.77
N VAL A 118 -33.74 2.78 -0.96
CA VAL A 118 -32.88 3.97 -0.86
C VAL A 118 -31.52 3.76 -1.52
N GLY A 119 -30.88 4.87 -1.87
CA GLY A 119 -29.56 4.84 -2.50
C GLY A 119 -28.44 4.36 -1.57
N ASP A 120 -27.30 3.99 -2.18
CA ASP A 120 -26.14 3.45 -1.46
C ASP A 120 -25.65 4.33 -0.32
N ILE A 121 -25.60 5.65 -0.53
CA ILE A 121 -25.17 6.61 0.49
C ILE A 121 -26.07 6.57 1.73
N ALA A 122 -27.38 6.39 1.54
CA ALA A 122 -28.33 6.30 2.64
C ALA A 122 -28.15 4.98 3.41
N ASN A 123 -28.00 3.85 2.73
CA ASN A 123 -27.76 2.57 3.39
C ASN A 123 -26.42 2.53 4.15
N ILE A 124 -25.35 3.11 3.58
CA ILE A 124 -24.07 3.26 4.29
C ILE A 124 -24.26 4.09 5.57
N LYS A 125 -25.04 5.18 5.51
CA LYS A 125 -25.34 6.01 6.68
C LYS A 125 -26.14 5.23 7.74
N ILE A 126 -27.15 4.47 7.34
CA ILE A 126 -27.96 3.64 8.24
C ILE A 126 -27.08 2.63 8.98
N ILE A 127 -26.26 1.84 8.24
CA ILE A 127 -25.33 0.86 8.83
C ILE A 127 -24.38 1.55 9.81
N ARG A 128 -23.80 2.68 9.40
CA ARG A 128 -22.87 3.45 10.23
C ARG A 128 -23.49 3.90 11.54
N GLU A 129 -24.70 4.45 11.50
CA GLU A 129 -25.41 4.96 12.67
C GLU A 129 -25.90 3.84 13.58
N HIS A 130 -26.39 2.74 12.99
CA HIS A 130 -26.93 1.60 13.74
C HIS A 130 -25.83 0.85 14.52
N TYR A 131 -24.69 0.57 13.89
CA TYR A 131 -23.61 -0.22 14.49
C TYR A 131 -22.47 0.64 15.09
N GLY A 132 -22.55 1.97 14.99
CA GLY A 132 -21.52 2.86 15.54
C GLY A 132 -20.16 2.77 14.82
N LEU A 133 -20.18 2.47 13.52
CA LEU A 133 -18.98 2.22 12.72
C LEU A 133 -18.40 3.50 12.12
N ASP A 134 -17.16 3.42 11.62
CA ASP A 134 -16.64 4.45 10.73
C ASP A 134 -17.22 4.32 9.30
N LEU A 135 -16.96 5.34 8.46
CA LEU A 135 -17.48 5.37 7.09
C LEU A 135 -16.93 4.23 6.21
N VAL A 136 -15.67 3.85 6.42
CA VAL A 136 -15.00 2.81 5.62
C VAL A 136 -15.60 1.45 5.95
N GLN A 137 -15.72 1.15 7.24
CA GLN A 137 -16.33 -0.08 7.74
C GLN A 137 -17.78 -0.22 7.28
N ALA A 138 -18.59 0.83 7.44
CA ALA A 138 -19.99 0.80 7.01
C ALA A 138 -20.13 0.60 5.49
N LYS A 139 -19.23 1.22 4.70
CA LYS A 139 -19.19 1.02 3.25
C LYS A 139 -18.81 -0.42 2.88
N GLU A 140 -17.81 -1.01 3.53
CA GLU A 140 -17.40 -2.39 3.28
C GLU A 140 -18.53 -3.39 3.58
N LEU A 141 -19.25 -3.19 4.69
CA LEU A 141 -20.42 -4.00 5.01
C LEU A 141 -21.51 -3.86 3.95
N TRP A 142 -21.84 -2.62 3.56
CA TRP A 142 -22.83 -2.37 2.51
C TRP A 142 -22.45 -3.03 1.18
N ASP A 143 -21.24 -2.78 0.69
CA ASP A 143 -20.78 -3.34 -0.59
C ASP A 143 -20.80 -4.88 -0.60
N SER A 144 -20.60 -5.51 0.56
CA SER A 144 -20.59 -6.97 0.68
C SER A 144 -21.99 -7.61 0.57
N ILE A 145 -23.05 -6.87 0.89
CA ILE A 145 -24.44 -7.37 0.87
C ILE A 145 -25.32 -6.70 -0.19
N ARG A 146 -24.87 -5.58 -0.78
CA ARG A 146 -25.67 -4.71 -1.66
C ARG A 146 -26.36 -5.51 -2.77
N ASP A 147 -25.60 -6.38 -3.42
CA ASP A 147 -26.10 -7.13 -4.58
C ASP A 147 -27.11 -8.22 -4.16
N GLU A 148 -27.11 -8.65 -2.89
CA GLU A 148 -28.10 -9.58 -2.34
C GLU A 148 -29.37 -8.87 -1.86
N VAL A 149 -29.25 -7.60 -1.44
CA VAL A 149 -30.36 -6.78 -0.93
C VAL A 149 -31.16 -6.13 -2.07
N LYS A 150 -30.51 -5.81 -3.20
CA LYS A 150 -31.15 -5.17 -4.37
C LYS A 150 -31.74 -6.16 -5.39
N GLN A 151 -31.63 -7.46 -5.13
CA GLN A 151 -32.29 -8.50 -5.91
C GLN A 151 -33.75 -8.65 -5.52
#